data_AF-A0A5P2DRA1-F1
#
_entry.id   AF-A0A5P2DRA1-F1
#
_cell.length_a   1.000
_cell.length_b   1.000
_cell.length_c   1.000
_cell.angle_alpha   90.00
_cell.angle_beta   90.00
_cell.angle_gamma   90.00
#
_symmetry.space_group_name_H-M   'P 1'
#
loop_
_entity.id
_entity.type
_entity.pdbx_description
1 polymer ?
#
loop_
_entity_poly.entity_id
_entity_poly.type
_entity_poly.pdbx_seq_one_letter_code
_entity_poly.pdbx_strand_id
1 'polypeptide(L)'
;MMLLRRAASAAALLATVLPLAVAPPAHAADGSPACRASTSAPPDAEQARLSDARTTALVERGGLGDFVRRFPAALCATRDPAGAGRLVADWGEALWQASVQRAQGRRPGGDLAPGDDRPLYWARLGMTAALARWQPEFTADRAALRARFEDASRGLTNNAFRTAPGVRRVFISGFDPFGLDAEIRRANPSGSAALQLNGRRVTLADGSAAEIRAVVLPVRYADFDAGMVERAFAPRLAAGPASADVITTVSQGYPGIFTLEDWAGRARSADPYPDNVRALSGGTREHPVTAPGLGPGPEFIRTTLPADAVTGAVQTPYPVLLNSDVTEIPAGGTAPVDRTDGPTPGSRAVAGGGGGYLSNEVAYRSNRLRSELAPHLPGGHLHTPVLTGLPADPRQLTGPEFEANESAITAEVRAVLEHAAARR
;
A
#
# COMPACT_ATOMS: atom_id res chain seq x y z
N MET A 1 19.46 -53.86 57.90
CA MET A 1 20.46 -54.34 58.87
C MET A 1 21.77 -53.59 58.61
N MET A 2 22.27 -52.86 59.62
CA MET A 2 23.66 -52.37 59.84
C MET A 2 24.47 -51.79 58.64
N LEU A 3 24.75 -50.48 58.60
CA LEU A 3 25.88 -49.74 59.24
C LEU A 3 27.27 -50.06 58.64
N LEU A 4 27.98 -48.99 58.23
CA LEU A 4 29.42 -48.64 58.44
C LEU A 4 29.95 -47.82 57.25
N ARG A 5 30.07 -46.49 57.33
CA ARG A 5 31.14 -45.63 57.90
C ARG A 5 32.54 -45.75 57.24
N ARG A 6 32.86 -44.67 56.49
CA ARG A 6 34.09 -43.83 56.45
C ARG A 6 35.46 -44.47 56.20
N ALA A 7 36.16 -43.95 55.19
CA ALA A 7 37.49 -43.35 55.35
C ALA A 7 37.83 -42.44 54.16
N ALA A 8 38.31 -41.24 54.47
CA ALA A 8 38.84 -40.26 53.53
C ALA A 8 40.33 -40.54 53.26
N SER A 9 40.81 -40.17 52.08
CA SER A 9 42.21 -39.85 51.84
C SER A 9 42.29 -38.80 50.75
N ALA A 10 42.70 -37.59 51.16
CA ALA A 10 42.95 -36.45 50.31
C ALA A 10 44.33 -36.62 49.65
N ALA A 11 44.38 -36.46 48.33
CA ALA A 11 45.63 -36.24 47.60
C ALA A 11 45.54 -34.85 46.95
N ALA A 12 46.33 -33.92 47.48
CA ALA A 12 46.48 -32.58 46.94
C ALA A 12 47.38 -32.64 45.69
N LEU A 13 46.84 -32.26 44.53
CA LEU A 13 47.64 -31.89 43.36
C LEU A 13 47.66 -30.36 43.27
N LEU A 14 48.84 -29.78 43.51
CA LEU A 14 49.16 -28.41 43.11
C LEU A 14 49.20 -28.34 41.57
N ALA A 15 48.25 -27.66 40.97
CA ALA A 15 48.35 -27.17 39.60
C ALA A 15 48.64 -25.67 39.66
N THR A 16 49.81 -25.28 39.16
CA THR A 16 50.27 -23.92 38.96
C THR A 16 49.37 -23.20 37.95
N VAL A 17 48.71 -22.12 38.38
CA VAL A 17 47.93 -21.25 37.50
C VAL A 17 48.89 -20.23 36.88
N LEU A 18 49.21 -20.40 35.59
CA LEU A 18 49.78 -19.31 34.78
C LEU A 18 48.66 -18.30 34.47
N PRO A 19 48.87 -16.98 34.63
CA PRO A 19 47.92 -15.99 34.16
C PRO A 19 48.01 -15.91 32.63
N LEU A 20 47.01 -16.44 31.94
CA LEU A 20 46.74 -16.09 30.55
C LEU A 20 46.30 -14.63 30.52
N ALA A 21 47.22 -13.74 30.19
CA ALA A 21 46.90 -12.36 29.83
C ALA A 21 46.04 -12.40 28.56
N VAL A 22 44.73 -12.26 28.72
CA VAL A 22 43.80 -12.04 27.61
C VAL A 22 44.08 -10.63 27.11
N ALA A 23 44.83 -10.53 26.01
CA ALA A 23 44.89 -9.30 25.24
C ALA A 23 43.46 -8.99 24.76
N PRO A 24 42.96 -7.75 24.92
CA PRO A 24 41.68 -7.36 24.35
C PRO A 24 41.75 -7.57 22.82
N PRO A 25 40.64 -7.96 22.16
CA PRO A 25 40.63 -8.02 20.71
C PRO A 25 40.98 -6.63 20.19
N ALA A 26 42.06 -6.55 19.42
CA ALA A 26 42.38 -5.39 18.64
C ALA A 26 41.13 -5.03 17.83
N HIS A 27 40.52 -3.90 18.15
CA HIS A 27 39.51 -3.31 17.29
C HIS A 27 40.21 -3.03 15.97
N ALA A 28 39.94 -3.87 14.96
CA ALA A 28 40.18 -3.47 13.60
C ALA A 28 39.34 -2.21 13.40
N ALA A 29 40.02 -1.08 13.25
CA ALA A 29 39.38 0.12 12.76
C ALA A 29 38.87 -0.23 11.36
N ASP A 30 37.56 -0.45 11.25
CA ASP A 30 36.88 -0.63 9.97
C ASP A 30 37.01 0.69 9.18
N GLY A 31 38.08 0.79 8.40
CA GLY A 31 38.31 1.81 7.40
C GLY A 31 37.40 1.63 6.18
N SER A 32 36.10 1.47 6.38
CA SER A 32 35.13 1.68 5.30
C SER A 32 34.96 3.19 5.13
N PRO A 33 34.96 3.74 3.90
CA PRO A 33 34.55 5.12 3.71
C PRO A 33 33.09 5.21 4.17
N ALA A 34 32.89 5.74 5.37
CA ALA A 34 31.57 5.92 5.94
C ALA A 34 30.89 7.01 5.11
N CYS A 35 29.98 6.60 4.23
CA CYS A 35 29.11 7.54 3.54
C CYS A 35 28.48 8.48 4.58
N ARG A 36 28.47 9.78 4.31
CA ARG A 36 28.01 10.75 5.30
C ARG A 36 26.48 10.77 5.32
N ALA A 37 25.90 10.89 6.51
CA ALA A 37 24.50 11.28 6.64
C ALA A 37 24.43 12.80 6.68
N SER A 38 23.74 13.40 5.71
CA SER A 38 23.43 14.82 5.69
C SER A 38 22.36 15.14 6.75
N THR A 39 22.59 16.19 7.52
CA THR A 39 21.55 16.84 8.32
C THR A 39 20.77 17.90 7.54
N SER A 40 21.14 18.20 6.29
CA SER A 40 20.65 19.36 5.54
C SER A 40 19.51 19.08 4.56
N ALA A 41 19.05 17.83 4.42
CA ALA A 41 17.88 17.51 3.61
C ALA A 41 16.60 17.71 4.47
N PRO A 42 15.82 18.78 4.26
CA PRO A 42 14.58 18.97 5.01
C PRO A 42 13.61 17.84 4.65
N PRO A 43 12.89 17.27 5.63
CA PRO A 43 11.87 16.28 5.35
C PRO A 43 10.72 16.90 4.54
N ASP A 44 10.14 16.12 3.62
CA ASP A 44 8.83 16.46 3.05
C ASP A 44 7.72 16.35 4.13
N ALA A 45 6.49 16.76 3.82
CA ALA A 45 5.42 16.77 4.82
C ALA A 45 5.05 15.37 5.35
N GLU A 46 5.21 14.30 4.56
CA GLU A 46 5.08 12.93 5.05
C GLU A 46 6.20 12.57 6.03
N GLN A 47 7.45 12.80 5.63
CA GLN A 47 8.63 12.52 6.43
C GLN A 47 8.68 13.35 7.72
N ALA A 48 8.13 14.58 7.71
CA ALA A 48 8.10 15.44 8.89
C ALA A 48 7.30 14.79 10.04
N ARG A 49 6.30 13.96 9.73
CA ARG A 49 5.49 13.25 10.73
C ARG A 49 6.26 12.18 11.49
N LEU A 50 7.44 11.75 11.00
CA LEU A 50 8.33 10.82 11.70
C LEU A 50 8.87 11.39 13.03
N SER A 51 8.70 12.68 13.31
CA SER A 51 9.02 13.24 14.63
C SER A 51 8.05 12.77 15.73
N ASP A 52 6.86 12.28 15.37
CA ASP A 52 5.92 11.69 16.33
C ASP A 52 6.34 10.27 16.67
N ALA A 53 6.59 10.00 17.96
CA ALA A 53 7.06 8.70 18.45
C ALA A 53 6.10 7.54 18.13
N ARG A 54 4.81 7.82 17.90
CA ARG A 54 3.82 6.81 17.50
C ARG A 54 4.15 6.19 16.13
N THR A 55 4.76 6.95 15.23
CA THR A 55 5.18 6.44 13.91
C THR A 55 6.25 5.36 14.04
N THR A 56 7.29 5.61 14.84
CA THR A 56 8.30 4.59 15.19
C THR A 56 7.66 3.41 15.90
N ALA A 57 6.77 3.65 16.86
CA ALA A 57 6.08 2.58 17.57
C ALA A 57 5.26 1.68 16.63
N LEU A 58 4.58 2.23 15.61
CA LEU A 58 3.86 1.44 14.60
C LEU A 58 4.80 0.52 13.80
N VAL A 59 5.99 1.00 13.44
CA VAL A 59 7.00 0.19 12.72
C VAL A 59 7.58 -0.92 13.60
N GLU A 60 7.96 -0.60 14.84
CA GLU A 60 8.53 -1.56 15.79
C GLU A 60 7.52 -2.63 16.18
N ARG A 61 6.32 -2.21 16.57
CA ARG A 61 5.20 -3.09 16.93
C ARG A 61 4.61 -3.84 15.73
N GLY A 62 4.93 -3.40 14.51
CA GLY A 62 4.68 -4.14 13.28
C GLY A 62 5.78 -5.16 12.93
N GLY A 63 6.90 -5.19 13.66
CA GLY A 63 8.01 -6.11 13.38
C GLY A 63 8.84 -5.73 12.14
N LEU A 64 8.80 -4.45 11.72
CA LEU A 64 9.52 -3.93 10.56
C LEU A 64 10.69 -2.99 10.91
N GLY A 65 10.94 -2.75 12.20
CA GLY A 65 11.98 -1.81 12.68
C GLY A 65 13.39 -2.10 12.16
N ASP A 66 13.73 -3.37 11.96
CA ASP A 66 15.04 -3.76 11.41
C ASP A 66 15.30 -3.22 10.00
N PHE A 67 14.25 -3.08 9.17
CA PHE A 67 14.40 -2.45 7.86
C PHE A 67 14.87 -1.01 8.01
N VAL A 68 14.22 -0.24 8.87
CA VAL A 68 14.57 1.17 9.09
C VAL A 68 15.95 1.33 9.73
N ARG A 69 16.28 0.51 10.73
CA ARG A 69 17.58 0.59 11.44
C ARG A 69 18.78 0.21 10.58
N ARG A 70 18.65 -0.81 9.73
CA ARG A 70 19.79 -1.37 8.98
C ARG A 70 19.98 -0.72 7.61
N PHE A 71 18.93 -0.13 7.03
CA PHE A 71 18.99 0.46 5.70
C PHE A 71 20.05 1.56 5.52
N PRO A 72 20.29 2.49 6.48
CA PRO A 72 21.36 3.49 6.34
C PRO A 72 22.75 2.88 6.16
N ALA A 73 23.10 1.86 6.94
CA ALA A 73 24.37 1.16 6.81
C ALA A 73 24.46 0.41 5.47
N ALA A 74 23.35 -0.18 5.02
CA ALA A 74 23.28 -0.85 3.73
C ALA A 74 23.48 0.13 2.55
N LEU A 75 22.92 1.34 2.63
CA LEU A 75 23.18 2.42 1.66
C LEU A 75 24.67 2.81 1.64
N CYS A 76 25.31 2.95 2.79
CA CYS A 76 26.75 3.25 2.87
C CYS A 76 27.65 2.15 2.31
N ALA A 77 27.20 0.90 2.26
CA ALA A 77 27.97 -0.20 1.69
C ALA A 77 27.98 -0.21 0.15
N THR A 78 27.12 0.59 -0.50
CA THR A 78 27.07 0.67 -1.96
C THR A 78 28.24 1.49 -2.50
N ARG A 79 28.81 1.08 -3.63
CA ARG A 79 30.04 1.67 -4.20
C ARG A 79 29.83 2.43 -5.50
N ASP A 80 28.67 2.25 -6.13
CA ASP A 80 28.33 2.84 -7.42
C ASP A 80 26.80 3.00 -7.59
N PRO A 81 26.35 3.80 -8.58
CA PRO A 81 24.93 4.04 -8.82
C PRO A 81 24.12 2.77 -9.11
N ALA A 82 24.72 1.78 -9.79
CA ALA A 82 24.03 0.54 -10.13
C ALA A 82 23.80 -0.34 -8.90
N GLY A 83 24.78 -0.39 -7.99
CA GLY A 83 24.70 -1.03 -6.69
C GLY A 83 23.65 -0.39 -5.79
N ALA A 84 23.60 0.94 -5.74
CA ALA A 84 22.53 1.66 -5.05
C ALA A 84 21.15 1.33 -5.64
N GLY A 85 21.04 1.31 -6.97
CA GLY A 85 19.81 0.93 -7.67
C GLY A 85 19.33 -0.48 -7.32
N ARG A 86 20.24 -1.47 -7.32
CA ARG A 86 19.90 -2.85 -6.90
C ARG A 86 19.48 -2.88 -5.44
N LEU A 87 20.25 -2.25 -4.55
CA LEU A 87 19.97 -2.20 -3.12
C LEU A 87 18.55 -1.68 -2.83
N VAL A 88 18.18 -0.51 -3.37
CA VAL A 88 16.86 0.07 -3.08
C VAL A 88 15.71 -0.77 -3.63
N ALA A 89 15.90 -1.48 -4.75
CA ALA A 89 14.91 -2.41 -5.27
C ALA A 89 14.77 -3.64 -4.37
N ASP A 90 15.89 -4.29 -4.04
CA ASP A 90 15.91 -5.53 -3.24
C ASP A 90 15.35 -5.28 -1.84
N TRP A 91 15.71 -4.15 -1.21
CA TRP A 91 15.17 -3.75 0.10
C TRP A 91 13.70 -3.36 0.04
N GLY A 92 13.28 -2.68 -1.03
CA GLY A 92 11.87 -2.36 -1.25
C GLY A 92 11.03 -3.62 -1.39
N GLU A 93 11.46 -4.57 -2.23
CA GLU A 93 10.77 -5.85 -2.39
C GLU A 93 10.76 -6.66 -1.10
N ALA A 94 11.88 -6.74 -0.38
CA ALA A 94 11.95 -7.43 0.89
C ALA A 94 10.99 -6.83 1.93
N LEU A 95 10.84 -5.51 1.96
CA LEU A 95 9.87 -4.83 2.83
C LEU A 95 8.43 -5.16 2.41
N TRP A 96 8.10 -5.11 1.12
CA TRP A 96 6.79 -5.49 0.61
C TRP A 96 6.42 -6.93 0.99
N GLN A 97 7.33 -7.88 0.74
CA GLN A 97 7.11 -9.29 1.07
C GLN A 97 6.98 -9.51 2.58
N ALA A 98 7.77 -8.81 3.39
CA ALA A 98 7.67 -8.84 4.85
C ALA A 98 6.28 -8.38 5.32
N SER A 99 5.77 -7.28 4.76
CA SER A 99 4.46 -6.73 5.09
C SER A 99 3.32 -7.63 4.63
N VAL A 100 3.40 -8.25 3.44
CA VAL A 100 2.42 -9.25 2.97
C VAL A 100 2.44 -10.49 3.86
N GLN A 101 3.62 -11.01 4.23
CA GLN A 101 3.72 -12.17 5.12
C GLN A 101 3.17 -11.85 6.51
N ARG A 102 3.43 -10.65 7.04
CA ARG A 102 2.86 -10.16 8.29
C ARG A 102 1.34 -10.09 8.22
N ALA A 103 0.80 -9.43 7.20
CA ALA A 103 -0.65 -9.32 6.93
C ALA A 103 -1.36 -10.67 6.89
N GLN A 104 -0.62 -11.71 6.49
CA GLN A 104 -1.14 -13.06 6.34
C GLN A 104 -0.86 -13.97 7.53
N GLY A 105 -0.32 -13.43 8.65
CA GLY A 105 0.04 -14.19 9.85
C GLY A 105 1.20 -15.18 9.63
N ARG A 106 1.97 -15.02 8.55
CA ARG A 106 3.08 -15.92 8.16
C ARG A 106 4.45 -15.45 8.64
N ARG A 107 4.54 -14.24 9.19
CA ARG A 107 5.76 -13.68 9.76
C ARG A 107 5.53 -13.41 11.25
N PRO A 108 6.28 -14.05 12.16
CA PRO A 108 6.24 -13.71 13.57
C PRO A 108 6.94 -12.35 13.80
N GLY A 109 6.45 -11.60 14.79
CA GLY A 109 7.06 -10.35 15.22
C GLY A 109 6.08 -9.20 15.34
N GLY A 110 6.30 -8.37 16.36
CA GLY A 110 5.38 -7.30 16.72
C GLY A 110 4.15 -7.80 17.49
N ASP A 111 3.32 -6.86 17.94
CA ASP A 111 2.09 -7.09 18.71
C ASP A 111 0.87 -6.34 18.14
N LEU A 112 1.03 -5.63 17.01
CA LEU A 112 -0.12 -5.10 16.25
C LEU A 112 -0.84 -6.24 15.52
N ALA A 113 -2.15 -6.07 15.30
CA ALA A 113 -2.94 -7.01 14.51
C ALA A 113 -2.31 -7.28 13.13
N PRO A 114 -2.31 -8.53 12.65
CA PRO A 114 -1.69 -8.87 11.37
C PRO A 114 -2.17 -8.00 10.21
N GLY A 115 -3.47 -7.71 10.12
CA GLY A 115 -4.09 -6.96 9.02
C GLY A 115 -3.65 -5.50 8.86
N ASP A 116 -3.03 -4.92 9.89
CA ASP A 116 -2.66 -3.50 9.97
C ASP A 116 -1.70 -3.06 8.85
N ASP A 117 -2.12 -2.06 8.05
CA ASP A 117 -1.38 -1.51 6.92
C ASP A 117 -0.32 -0.47 7.31
N ARG A 118 -0.47 0.16 8.48
CA ARG A 118 0.35 1.30 8.94
C ARG A 118 1.83 0.96 9.05
N PRO A 119 2.26 -0.24 9.51
CA PRO A 119 3.68 -0.58 9.58
C PRO A 119 4.42 -0.44 8.25
N LEU A 120 3.81 -0.85 7.13
CA LEU A 120 4.44 -0.72 5.80
C LEU A 120 4.63 0.75 5.45
N TYR A 121 3.58 1.56 5.59
CA TYR A 121 3.62 2.99 5.28
C TYR A 121 4.71 3.71 6.06
N TRP A 122 4.73 3.57 7.39
CA TRP A 122 5.71 4.26 8.24
C TRP A 122 7.15 3.76 8.04
N ALA A 123 7.34 2.46 7.79
CA ALA A 123 8.67 1.92 7.47
C ALA A 123 9.22 2.52 6.17
N ARG A 124 8.37 2.65 5.14
CA ARG A 124 8.74 3.28 3.86
C ARG A 124 9.11 4.75 4.03
N LEU A 125 8.37 5.51 4.85
CA LEU A 125 8.73 6.90 5.17
C LEU A 125 10.08 7.00 5.89
N GLY A 126 10.33 6.13 6.88
CA GLY A 126 11.63 6.09 7.56
C GLY A 126 12.79 5.79 6.61
N MET A 127 12.61 4.83 5.70
CA MET A 127 13.63 4.45 4.72
C MET A 127 13.84 5.52 3.64
N THR A 128 12.78 6.15 3.13
CA THR A 128 12.92 7.26 2.16
C THR A 128 13.53 8.51 2.78
N ALA A 129 13.29 8.77 4.08
CA ALA A 129 13.97 9.83 4.81
C ALA A 129 15.48 9.54 4.96
N ALA A 130 15.86 8.29 5.23
CA ALA A 130 17.26 7.86 5.24
C ALA A 130 17.91 8.02 3.85
N LEU A 131 17.23 7.61 2.78
CA LEU A 131 17.70 7.77 1.40
C LEU A 131 17.88 9.25 1.02
N ALA A 132 16.99 10.14 1.46
CA ALA A 132 17.11 11.58 1.19
C ALA A 132 18.36 12.20 1.84
N ARG A 133 18.72 11.74 3.05
CA ARG A 133 19.88 12.21 3.82
C ARG A 133 21.20 11.55 3.41
N TRP A 134 21.16 10.44 2.70
CA TRP A 134 22.33 9.69 2.29
C TRP A 134 23.24 10.49 1.33
N GLN A 135 24.55 10.56 1.64
CA GLN A 135 25.58 11.16 0.79
C GLN A 135 26.62 10.10 0.38
N PRO A 136 26.47 9.49 -0.81
CA PRO A 136 27.51 8.63 -1.39
C PRO A 136 28.73 9.42 -1.86
N GLU A 137 29.86 8.72 -2.01
CA GLU A 137 31.08 9.25 -2.63
C GLU A 137 30.99 9.32 -4.17
N PHE A 138 29.92 8.78 -4.76
CA PHE A 138 29.61 8.82 -6.18
C PHE A 138 28.35 9.65 -6.46
N THR A 139 28.19 10.14 -7.68
CA THR A 139 26.96 10.84 -8.09
C THR A 139 25.78 9.88 -8.14
N ALA A 140 24.72 10.16 -7.38
CA ALA A 140 23.50 9.36 -7.35
C ALA A 140 22.27 10.20 -7.70
N ASP A 141 21.44 9.71 -8.61
CA ASP A 141 20.10 10.25 -8.84
C ASP A 141 19.15 9.77 -7.73
N ARG A 142 19.03 10.58 -6.67
CA ARG A 142 18.18 10.26 -5.52
C ARG A 142 16.70 10.18 -5.88
N ALA A 143 16.23 10.93 -6.88
CA ALA A 143 14.84 10.87 -7.30
C ALA A 143 14.55 9.54 -8.00
N ALA A 144 15.43 9.10 -8.91
CA ALA A 144 15.32 7.79 -9.54
C ALA A 144 15.44 6.63 -8.53
N LEU A 145 16.34 6.73 -7.55
CA LEU A 145 16.45 5.74 -6.46
C LEU A 145 15.19 5.70 -5.59
N ARG A 146 14.62 6.86 -5.23
CA ARG A 146 13.34 6.93 -4.50
C ARG A 146 12.22 6.30 -5.32
N ALA A 147 12.08 6.64 -6.59
CA ALA A 147 11.06 6.06 -7.47
C ALA A 147 11.19 4.53 -7.56
N ARG A 148 12.43 4.02 -7.71
CA ARG A 148 12.69 2.57 -7.73
C ARG A 148 12.35 1.88 -6.42
N PHE A 149 12.69 2.50 -5.28
CA PHE A 149 12.28 2.00 -3.95
C PHE A 149 10.76 2.00 -3.80
N GLU A 150 10.09 3.08 -4.21
CA GLU A 150 8.63 3.23 -4.14
C GLU A 150 7.93 2.14 -4.95
N ASP A 151 8.30 1.94 -6.21
CA ASP A 151 7.72 0.88 -7.05
C ASP A 151 7.92 -0.52 -6.41
N ALA A 152 9.12 -0.82 -5.90
CA ALA A 152 9.42 -2.12 -5.29
C ALA A 152 8.67 -2.35 -3.95
N SER A 153 8.65 -1.35 -3.08
CA SER A 153 8.02 -1.42 -1.75
C SER A 153 6.49 -1.38 -1.77
N ARG A 154 5.89 -1.16 -2.93
CA ARG A 154 4.44 -1.10 -3.17
C ARG A 154 3.89 -2.28 -3.96
N GLY A 155 4.76 -3.24 -4.30
CA GLY A 155 4.39 -4.45 -5.03
C GLY A 155 4.25 -4.26 -6.55
N LEU A 156 4.79 -3.18 -7.13
CA LEU A 156 4.76 -3.00 -8.60
C LEU A 156 5.77 -3.92 -9.29
N THR A 157 6.88 -4.24 -8.62
CA THR A 157 7.91 -5.16 -9.14
C THR A 157 7.76 -6.57 -8.57
N ASN A 158 8.20 -7.58 -9.32
CA ASN A 158 8.26 -9.00 -8.88
C ASN A 158 6.95 -9.56 -8.30
N ASN A 159 5.82 -9.06 -8.79
CA ASN A 159 4.49 -9.40 -8.28
C ASN A 159 3.57 -10.02 -9.35
N ALA A 160 4.13 -10.79 -10.27
CA ALA A 160 3.36 -11.49 -11.30
C ALA A 160 2.50 -12.62 -10.71
N PHE A 161 1.39 -12.91 -11.39
CA PHE A 161 0.58 -14.10 -11.14
C PHE A 161 1.41 -15.37 -11.28
N ARG A 162 1.14 -16.39 -10.47
CA ARG A 162 1.74 -17.71 -10.67
C ARG A 162 0.98 -18.40 -11.80
N THR A 163 1.70 -18.88 -12.80
CA THR A 163 1.07 -19.63 -13.90
C THR A 163 0.45 -20.91 -13.35
N ALA A 164 -0.88 -21.02 -13.44
CA ALA A 164 -1.60 -22.22 -13.06
C ALA A 164 -2.85 -22.39 -13.94
N PRO A 165 -3.00 -23.54 -14.62
CA PRO A 165 -4.19 -23.81 -15.42
C PRO A 165 -5.48 -23.71 -14.59
N GLY A 166 -6.51 -23.09 -15.16
CA GLY A 166 -7.83 -23.00 -14.54
C GLY A 166 -7.94 -22.03 -13.34
N VAL A 167 -6.88 -21.29 -13.02
CA VAL A 167 -6.89 -20.29 -11.95
C VAL A 167 -7.13 -18.91 -12.54
N ARG A 168 -8.19 -18.24 -12.11
CA ARG A 168 -8.49 -16.87 -12.51
C ARG A 168 -7.54 -15.87 -11.86
N ARG A 169 -7.15 -14.82 -12.58
CA ARG A 169 -6.17 -13.82 -12.16
C ARG A 169 -6.88 -12.51 -11.82
N VAL A 170 -6.96 -12.17 -10.55
CA VAL A 170 -7.61 -10.93 -10.07
C VAL A 170 -6.54 -9.95 -9.65
N PHE A 171 -6.51 -8.76 -10.25
CA PHE A 171 -5.56 -7.71 -9.85
C PHE A 171 -6.29 -6.57 -9.14
N ILE A 172 -5.81 -6.16 -7.97
CA ILE A 172 -6.39 -5.08 -7.20
C ILE A 172 -5.37 -4.01 -6.81
N SER A 173 -5.85 -2.82 -6.47
CA SER A 173 -5.06 -1.82 -5.76
C SER A 173 -5.72 -1.44 -4.44
N GLY A 174 -4.91 -1.06 -3.46
CA GLY A 174 -5.32 -0.30 -2.27
C GLY A 174 -4.52 1.00 -2.17
N PHE A 175 -4.73 1.77 -1.10
CA PHE A 175 -4.01 3.02 -0.83
C PHE A 175 -3.31 3.02 0.52
N ASP A 176 -2.26 3.84 0.62
CA ASP A 176 -1.64 4.22 1.89
C ASP A 176 -2.66 4.92 2.83
N PRO A 177 -2.40 4.97 4.15
CA PRO A 177 -3.10 5.86 5.08
C PRO A 177 -3.04 7.34 4.66
N PHE A 178 -4.11 8.09 4.94
CA PHE A 178 -4.23 9.52 4.62
C PHE A 178 -4.97 10.30 5.70
N GLY A 179 -4.91 11.64 5.67
CA GLY A 179 -5.54 12.48 6.71
C GLY A 179 -4.77 12.48 8.05
N LEU A 180 -3.47 12.21 7.97
CA LEU A 180 -2.58 11.97 9.11
C LEU A 180 -2.21 13.22 9.91
N ASP A 181 -2.49 14.42 9.38
CA ASP A 181 -2.39 15.66 10.15
C ASP A 181 -3.48 15.76 11.23
N ALA A 182 -4.65 15.16 10.99
CA ALA A 182 -5.75 15.14 11.94
C ALA A 182 -5.65 13.96 12.92
N GLU A 183 -5.22 12.79 12.44
CA GLU A 183 -5.08 11.58 13.26
C GLU A 183 -3.97 10.69 12.71
N ILE A 184 -2.81 10.70 13.38
CA ILE A 184 -1.61 9.95 12.96
C ILE A 184 -1.81 8.43 12.99
N ARG A 185 -2.78 7.95 13.79
CA ARG A 185 -3.08 6.52 13.96
C ARG A 185 -4.00 5.97 12.88
N ARG A 186 -4.51 6.82 11.98
CA ARG A 186 -5.45 6.40 10.94
C ARG A 186 -4.78 5.36 10.03
N ALA A 187 -5.52 4.30 9.73
CA ALA A 187 -5.16 3.25 8.77
C ALA A 187 -6.01 3.41 7.50
N ASN A 188 -5.74 2.59 6.48
CA ASN A 188 -6.57 2.53 5.29
C ASN A 188 -7.00 1.08 5.02
N PRO A 189 -8.29 0.73 5.18
CA PRO A 189 -8.76 -0.64 4.99
C PRO A 189 -8.52 -1.18 3.57
N SER A 190 -8.41 -0.31 2.55
CA SER A 190 -8.03 -0.74 1.21
C SER A 190 -6.57 -1.23 1.12
N GLY A 191 -5.66 -0.59 1.86
CA GLY A 191 -4.27 -1.02 2.01
C GLY A 191 -4.17 -2.34 2.79
N SER A 192 -4.93 -2.47 3.88
CA SER A 192 -5.04 -3.69 4.67
C SER A 192 -5.53 -4.87 3.81
N ALA A 193 -6.57 -4.66 3.00
CA ALA A 193 -7.07 -5.69 2.08
C ALA A 193 -6.04 -6.06 1.00
N ALA A 194 -5.35 -5.08 0.41
CA ALA A 194 -4.30 -5.34 -0.58
C ALA A 194 -3.19 -6.24 -0.01
N LEU A 195 -2.70 -5.95 1.20
CA LEU A 195 -1.65 -6.74 1.85
C LEU A 195 -2.12 -8.15 2.22
N GLN A 196 -3.32 -8.27 2.79
CA GLN A 196 -3.87 -9.57 3.21
C GLN A 196 -4.17 -10.49 2.02
N LEU A 197 -4.62 -9.93 0.89
CA LEU A 197 -5.05 -10.69 -0.29
C LEU A 197 -3.92 -10.93 -1.31
N ASN A 198 -2.81 -10.18 -1.28
CA ASN A 198 -1.74 -10.36 -2.26
C ASN A 198 -1.15 -11.79 -2.24
N GLY A 199 -1.22 -12.46 -3.39
CA GLY A 199 -0.76 -13.84 -3.59
C GLY A 199 -1.66 -14.90 -2.97
N ARG A 200 -2.84 -14.56 -2.44
CA ARG A 200 -3.81 -15.54 -1.92
C ARG A 200 -4.52 -16.25 -3.06
N ARG A 201 -4.81 -17.52 -2.83
CA ARG A 201 -5.80 -18.28 -3.60
C ARG A 201 -7.14 -18.25 -2.87
N VAL A 202 -8.20 -17.98 -3.61
CA VAL A 202 -9.57 -17.94 -3.12
C VAL A 202 -10.47 -18.78 -4.00
N THR A 203 -11.63 -19.17 -3.48
CA THR A 203 -12.70 -19.81 -4.25
C THR A 203 -13.70 -18.72 -4.62
N LEU A 204 -13.97 -18.56 -5.90
CA LEU A 204 -14.96 -17.63 -6.42
C LEU A 204 -16.38 -18.14 -6.18
N ALA A 205 -17.37 -17.26 -6.32
CA ALA A 205 -18.78 -17.60 -6.10
C ALA A 205 -19.31 -18.71 -7.02
N ASP A 206 -18.69 -18.91 -8.19
CA ASP A 206 -18.98 -20.01 -9.13
C ASP A 206 -18.24 -21.32 -8.80
N GLY A 207 -17.49 -21.36 -7.69
CA GLY A 207 -16.69 -22.51 -7.26
C GLY A 207 -15.31 -22.61 -7.92
N SER A 208 -14.97 -21.74 -8.87
CA SER A 208 -13.65 -21.75 -9.52
C SER A 208 -12.57 -21.12 -8.64
N ALA A 209 -11.30 -21.46 -8.90
CA ALA A 209 -10.18 -20.92 -8.14
C ALA A 209 -9.68 -19.60 -8.73
N ALA A 210 -9.28 -18.65 -7.89
CA ALA A 210 -8.60 -17.43 -8.30
C ALA A 210 -7.33 -17.16 -7.48
N GLU A 211 -6.33 -16.53 -8.11
CA GLU A 211 -5.19 -15.90 -7.44
C GLU A 211 -5.38 -14.38 -7.48
N ILE A 212 -5.26 -13.74 -6.31
CA ILE A 212 -5.32 -12.29 -6.19
C ILE A 212 -3.89 -11.74 -6.15
N ARG A 213 -3.62 -10.69 -6.91
CA ARG A 213 -2.41 -9.87 -6.81
C ARG A 213 -2.79 -8.43 -6.54
N ALA A 214 -2.00 -7.76 -5.72
CA ALA A 214 -2.32 -6.42 -5.25
C ALA A 214 -1.10 -5.49 -5.24
N VAL A 215 -1.38 -4.19 -5.35
CA VAL A 215 -0.44 -3.09 -5.09
C VAL A 215 -1.02 -2.12 -4.07
N VAL A 216 -0.17 -1.36 -3.37
CA VAL A 216 -0.58 -0.25 -2.50
C VAL A 216 -0.06 1.07 -3.04
N LEU A 217 -0.96 1.95 -3.47
CA LEU A 217 -0.65 3.22 -4.12
C LEU A 217 -0.56 4.37 -3.09
N PRO A 218 0.28 5.39 -3.34
CA PRO A 218 0.35 6.58 -2.49
C PRO A 218 -0.90 7.43 -2.60
N VAL A 219 -1.23 8.13 -1.53
CA VAL A 219 -2.15 9.28 -1.56
C VAL A 219 -1.33 10.53 -1.88
N ARG A 220 -0.77 10.59 -3.10
CA ARG A 220 0.04 11.71 -3.61
C ARG A 220 -0.19 11.95 -5.10
N TYR A 221 -0.49 13.20 -5.47
CA TYR A 221 -0.76 13.54 -6.87
C TYR A 221 0.46 13.38 -7.77
N ALA A 222 1.65 13.75 -7.29
CA ALA A 222 2.89 13.71 -8.08
C ALA A 222 3.22 12.29 -8.59
N ASP A 223 2.94 11.24 -7.82
CA ASP A 223 3.16 9.86 -8.24
C ASP A 223 2.20 9.43 -9.37
N PHE A 224 0.96 9.91 -9.32
CA PHE A 224 -0.04 9.67 -10.36
C PHE A 224 0.32 10.44 -11.63
N ASP A 225 0.76 11.69 -11.49
CA ASP A 225 1.26 12.53 -12.59
C ASP A 225 2.48 11.89 -13.26
N ALA A 226 3.34 11.25 -12.47
CA ALA A 226 4.48 10.48 -12.95
C ALA A 226 4.12 9.08 -13.50
N GLY A 227 2.82 8.74 -13.62
CA GLY A 227 2.33 7.52 -14.28
C GLY A 227 2.42 6.24 -13.44
N MET A 228 2.40 6.34 -12.10
CA MET A 228 2.49 5.15 -11.24
C MET A 228 1.31 4.18 -11.44
N VAL A 229 0.11 4.70 -11.69
CA VAL A 229 -1.07 3.84 -11.98
C VAL A 229 -0.84 3.03 -13.25
N GLU A 230 -0.38 3.68 -14.31
CA GLU A 230 -0.08 3.01 -15.58
C GLU A 230 1.04 1.97 -15.41
N ARG A 231 2.11 2.28 -14.66
CA ARG A 231 3.17 1.30 -14.36
C ARG A 231 2.67 0.10 -13.58
N ALA A 232 1.71 0.29 -12.67
CA ALA A 232 1.12 -0.81 -11.89
C ALA A 232 0.18 -1.70 -12.72
N PHE A 233 -0.67 -1.10 -13.55
CA PHE A 233 -1.76 -1.80 -14.25
C PHE A 233 -1.37 -2.27 -15.66
N ALA A 234 -0.50 -1.57 -16.40
CA ALA A 234 -0.14 -1.96 -17.76
C ALA A 234 0.39 -3.40 -17.87
N PRO A 235 1.29 -3.88 -16.98
CA PRO A 235 1.77 -5.28 -17.02
C PRO A 235 0.67 -6.32 -16.77
N ARG A 236 -0.46 -5.91 -16.21
CA ARG A 236 -1.63 -6.75 -15.91
C ARG A 236 -2.71 -6.66 -16.99
N LEU A 237 -2.63 -5.67 -17.86
CA LEU A 237 -3.60 -5.46 -18.93
C LEU A 237 -3.02 -5.86 -20.29
N ALA A 238 -1.71 -5.74 -20.48
CA ALA A 238 -1.04 -6.20 -21.69
C ALA A 238 -1.25 -7.70 -21.90
N ALA A 239 -1.46 -8.09 -23.16
CA ALA A 239 -1.60 -9.49 -23.54
C ALA A 239 -0.35 -10.29 -23.15
N GLY A 240 -0.54 -11.41 -22.47
CA GLY A 240 0.55 -12.29 -22.06
C GLY A 240 0.27 -13.11 -20.81
N PRO A 241 1.23 -13.92 -20.36
CA PRO A 241 1.06 -14.82 -19.22
C PRO A 241 0.79 -14.06 -17.90
N ALA A 242 1.18 -12.80 -17.82
CA ALA A 242 1.01 -11.94 -16.66
C ALA A 242 -0.31 -11.13 -16.65
N SER A 243 -1.16 -11.27 -17.69
CA SER A 243 -2.43 -10.54 -17.77
C SER A 243 -3.37 -10.94 -16.64
N ALA A 244 -4.15 -10.00 -16.11
CA ALA A 244 -5.27 -10.28 -15.25
C ALA A 244 -6.46 -10.77 -16.09
N ASP A 245 -7.46 -11.30 -15.43
CA ASP A 245 -8.78 -11.63 -15.98
C ASP A 245 -9.87 -10.69 -15.42
N VAL A 246 -9.58 -9.94 -14.35
CA VAL A 246 -10.40 -8.89 -13.72
C VAL A 246 -9.47 -7.89 -13.02
N ILE A 247 -9.82 -6.60 -13.07
CA ILE A 247 -9.17 -5.57 -12.26
C ILE A 247 -10.20 -4.88 -11.34
N THR A 248 -9.81 -4.57 -10.11
CA THR A 248 -10.64 -3.76 -9.20
C THR A 248 -9.76 -2.81 -8.39
N THR A 249 -9.97 -1.51 -8.52
CA THR A 249 -9.34 -0.55 -7.61
C THR A 249 -10.15 -0.47 -6.33
N VAL A 250 -9.51 -0.51 -5.17
CA VAL A 250 -10.17 -0.42 -3.86
C VAL A 250 -9.72 0.85 -3.14
N SER A 251 -10.65 1.58 -2.53
CA SER A 251 -10.37 2.79 -1.75
C SER A 251 -11.28 2.88 -0.54
N GLN A 252 -10.94 3.71 0.45
CA GLN A 252 -11.87 3.99 1.55
C GLN A 252 -12.87 5.07 1.14
N GLY A 253 -14.16 4.83 1.33
CA GLY A 253 -15.24 5.75 1.00
C GLY A 253 -16.05 6.18 2.22
N TYR A 254 -17.29 5.69 2.32
CA TYR A 254 -18.34 6.24 3.17
C TYR A 254 -18.48 5.50 4.51
N PRO A 255 -19.01 6.11 5.58
CA PRO A 255 -19.28 5.39 6.83
C PRO A 255 -20.29 4.24 6.63
N GLY A 256 -19.92 3.03 7.05
CA GLY A 256 -20.86 1.91 7.21
C GLY A 256 -21.40 1.26 5.93
N ILE A 257 -20.88 1.59 4.75
CA ILE A 257 -21.34 1.02 3.47
C ILE A 257 -20.16 0.75 2.53
N PHE A 258 -20.31 -0.26 1.67
CA PHE A 258 -19.51 -0.40 0.47
C PHE A 258 -20.26 0.22 -0.71
N THR A 259 -19.52 0.85 -1.62
CA THR A 259 -20.07 1.30 -2.91
C THR A 259 -19.24 0.75 -4.06
N LEU A 260 -19.90 0.05 -4.98
CA LEU A 260 -19.38 -0.21 -6.31
C LEU A 260 -19.69 1.04 -7.14
N GLU A 261 -18.66 1.75 -7.60
CA GLU A 261 -18.87 2.97 -8.38
C GLU A 261 -19.27 2.61 -9.81
N ASP A 262 -20.42 3.12 -10.28
CA ASP A 262 -20.88 2.93 -11.66
C ASP A 262 -20.03 3.77 -12.63
N TRP A 263 -19.55 4.95 -12.20
CA TRP A 263 -18.84 5.89 -13.07
C TRP A 263 -17.54 6.42 -12.45
N ALA A 264 -16.46 6.35 -13.23
CA ALA A 264 -15.22 7.09 -12.97
C ALA A 264 -15.15 8.34 -13.85
N GLY A 265 -14.87 9.49 -13.26
CA GLY A 265 -14.76 10.79 -13.96
C GLY A 265 -13.33 11.15 -14.31
N ARG A 266 -13.14 11.86 -15.42
CA ARG A 266 -11.82 12.24 -15.95
C ARG A 266 -11.07 13.29 -15.12
N ALA A 267 -11.80 14.15 -14.40
CA ALA A 267 -11.24 15.35 -13.81
C ALA A 267 -10.80 15.21 -12.35
N ARG A 268 -9.93 16.11 -11.91
CA ARG A 268 -9.66 16.46 -10.51
C ARG A 268 -10.51 17.67 -10.12
N SER A 269 -11.13 17.60 -8.94
CA SER A 269 -11.98 18.67 -8.42
C SER A 269 -12.01 18.70 -6.89
N ALA A 270 -10.90 18.36 -6.24
CA ALA A 270 -10.86 18.09 -4.80
C ALA A 270 -10.29 19.22 -3.94
N ASP A 271 -9.88 20.34 -4.52
CA ASP A 271 -9.40 21.47 -3.72
C ASP A 271 -10.54 22.01 -2.81
N PRO A 272 -10.24 22.38 -1.55
CA PRO A 272 -8.92 22.55 -0.94
C PRO A 272 -8.39 21.32 -0.17
N TYR A 273 -8.92 20.11 -0.40
CA TYR A 273 -8.48 18.90 0.31
C TYR A 273 -7.12 18.42 -0.24
N PRO A 274 -6.05 18.44 0.56
CA PRO A 274 -4.73 18.13 0.05
C PRO A 274 -4.40 16.63 0.10
N ASP A 275 -3.33 16.23 -0.58
CA ASP A 275 -2.71 14.91 -0.48
C ASP A 275 -1.80 14.77 0.76
N ASN A 276 -1.13 13.62 0.91
CA ASN A 276 -0.29 13.35 2.08
C ASN A 276 0.93 14.29 2.20
N VAL A 277 1.39 14.88 1.09
CA VAL A 277 2.48 15.88 1.09
C VAL A 277 1.95 17.31 1.16
N ARG A 278 0.65 17.49 1.43
CA ARG A 278 -0.08 18.75 1.48
C ARG A 278 -0.21 19.45 0.12
N ALA A 279 -0.05 18.73 -0.99
CA ALA A 279 -0.27 19.27 -2.32
C ALA A 279 -1.77 19.27 -2.66
N LEU A 280 -2.20 20.30 -3.38
CA LEU A 280 -3.55 20.41 -3.91
C LEU A 280 -3.68 19.70 -5.26
N SER A 281 -4.91 19.35 -5.62
CA SER A 281 -5.25 18.70 -6.89
C SER A 281 -5.10 19.64 -8.08
N GLY A 282 -5.25 20.95 -7.83
CA GLY A 282 -5.26 22.00 -8.83
C GLY A 282 -6.63 22.26 -9.45
N GLY A 283 -7.68 21.56 -9.01
CA GLY A 283 -9.05 21.73 -9.49
C GLY A 283 -10.05 21.85 -8.35
N THR A 284 -11.03 22.72 -8.52
CA THR A 284 -12.20 22.83 -7.64
C THR A 284 -13.42 22.22 -8.31
N ARG A 285 -14.54 22.13 -7.59
CA ARG A 285 -15.83 21.75 -8.17
C ARG A 285 -16.19 22.66 -9.36
N GLU A 286 -16.00 23.97 -9.22
CA GLU A 286 -16.35 24.98 -10.23
C GLU A 286 -15.34 25.03 -11.39
N HIS A 287 -14.09 24.68 -11.11
CA HIS A 287 -12.99 24.68 -12.09
C HIS A 287 -12.26 23.34 -12.06
N PRO A 288 -12.89 22.26 -12.57
CA PRO A 288 -12.27 20.95 -12.63
C PRO A 288 -11.10 20.96 -13.63
N VAL A 289 -10.04 20.21 -13.34
CA VAL A 289 -8.84 20.13 -14.19
C VAL A 289 -8.57 18.71 -14.63
N THR A 290 -7.95 18.54 -15.80
CA THR A 290 -7.44 17.24 -16.23
C THR A 290 -6.10 16.97 -15.54
N ALA A 291 -5.96 15.79 -14.94
CA ALA A 291 -4.70 15.39 -14.31
C ALA A 291 -3.54 15.31 -15.34
N PRO A 292 -2.32 15.77 -14.99
CA PRO A 292 -1.13 15.57 -15.82
C PRO A 292 -0.88 14.10 -16.21
N GLY A 293 -0.36 13.88 -17.41
CA GLY A 293 -0.03 12.54 -17.92
C GLY A 293 -1.26 11.73 -18.39
N LEU A 294 -2.48 12.27 -18.28
CA LEU A 294 -3.67 11.59 -18.75
C LEU A 294 -3.85 11.76 -20.27
N GLY A 295 -3.75 10.64 -21.01
CA GLY A 295 -4.04 10.59 -22.45
C GLY A 295 -5.51 10.92 -22.77
N PRO A 296 -5.87 11.09 -24.06
CA PRO A 296 -7.26 11.31 -24.47
C PRO A 296 -8.17 10.18 -23.98
N GLY A 297 -9.45 10.48 -23.75
CA GLY A 297 -10.42 9.52 -23.25
C GLY A 297 -11.80 10.14 -23.01
N PRO A 298 -12.83 9.33 -22.75
CA PRO A 298 -14.17 9.83 -22.47
C PRO A 298 -14.22 10.58 -21.14
N GLU A 299 -15.16 11.50 -20.97
CA GLU A 299 -15.31 12.25 -19.71
C GLU A 299 -15.67 11.33 -18.53
N PHE A 300 -16.48 10.30 -18.79
CA PHE A 300 -16.85 9.29 -17.82
C PHE A 300 -16.62 7.88 -18.38
N ILE A 301 -16.16 6.97 -17.52
CA ILE A 301 -16.01 5.54 -17.84
C ILE A 301 -16.91 4.75 -16.92
N ARG A 302 -17.81 3.96 -17.52
CA ARG A 302 -18.69 3.08 -16.76
C ARG A 302 -17.95 1.84 -16.26
N THR A 303 -18.30 1.36 -15.07
CA THR A 303 -17.87 0.05 -14.58
C THR A 303 -18.31 -1.07 -15.52
N THR A 304 -17.47 -2.09 -15.62
CA THR A 304 -17.77 -3.35 -16.34
C THR A 304 -17.74 -4.55 -15.40
N LEU A 305 -17.57 -4.32 -14.10
CA LEU A 305 -17.78 -5.35 -13.08
C LEU A 305 -19.26 -5.78 -13.04
N PRO A 306 -19.57 -7.01 -12.62
CA PRO A 306 -20.94 -7.50 -12.59
C PRO A 306 -21.72 -6.91 -11.40
N ALA A 307 -22.22 -5.68 -11.56
CA ALA A 307 -22.86 -4.90 -10.50
C ALA A 307 -23.95 -5.69 -9.75
N ASP A 308 -24.94 -6.24 -10.44
CA ASP A 308 -26.04 -6.99 -9.80
C ASP A 308 -25.55 -8.18 -8.97
N ALA A 309 -24.51 -8.87 -9.44
CA ALA A 309 -23.94 -10.02 -8.72
C ALA A 309 -23.18 -9.57 -7.47
N VAL A 310 -22.51 -8.43 -7.52
CA VAL A 310 -21.75 -7.87 -6.40
C VAL A 310 -22.69 -7.27 -5.35
N THR A 311 -23.62 -6.40 -5.78
CA THR A 311 -24.54 -5.71 -4.88
C THR A 311 -25.63 -6.65 -4.35
N GLY A 312 -26.00 -7.70 -5.07
CA GLY A 312 -26.99 -8.67 -4.60
C GLY A 312 -26.45 -9.70 -3.59
N ALA A 313 -25.14 -9.96 -3.58
CA ALA A 313 -24.58 -11.11 -2.85
C ALA A 313 -24.02 -10.79 -1.46
N VAL A 314 -23.51 -9.58 -1.25
CA VAL A 314 -22.85 -9.19 0.00
C VAL A 314 -23.65 -8.04 0.63
N GLN A 315 -24.26 -8.33 1.79
CA GLN A 315 -25.18 -7.42 2.47
C GLN A 315 -24.90 -7.26 3.97
N THR A 316 -23.98 -8.06 4.53
CA THR A 316 -23.62 -8.02 5.95
C THR A 316 -22.12 -8.27 6.16
N PRO A 317 -21.50 -7.64 7.18
CA PRO A 317 -22.09 -6.62 8.07
C PRO A 317 -22.35 -5.28 7.39
N TYR A 318 -21.74 -5.00 6.24
CA TYR A 318 -21.99 -3.77 5.48
C TYR A 318 -22.79 -4.08 4.20
N PRO A 319 -23.72 -3.21 3.78
CA PRO A 319 -24.37 -3.36 2.48
C PRO A 319 -23.43 -2.89 1.36
N VAL A 320 -23.49 -3.58 0.22
CA VAL A 320 -22.81 -3.15 -1.01
C VAL A 320 -23.83 -2.53 -1.96
N LEU A 321 -23.67 -1.24 -2.25
CA LEU A 321 -24.56 -0.47 -3.11
C LEU A 321 -23.89 -0.14 -4.45
N LEU A 322 -24.66 -0.05 -5.53
CA LEU A 322 -24.20 0.55 -6.77
C LEU A 322 -24.36 2.07 -6.64
N ASN A 323 -23.27 2.81 -6.76
CA ASN A 323 -23.29 4.28 -6.72
C ASN A 323 -23.24 4.83 -8.14
N SER A 324 -24.35 5.39 -8.62
CA SER A 324 -24.46 6.04 -9.93
C SER A 324 -24.25 7.55 -9.89
N ASP A 325 -23.97 8.12 -8.72
CA ASP A 325 -23.84 9.55 -8.55
C ASP A 325 -22.61 10.10 -9.30
N VAL A 326 -22.78 11.25 -9.96
CA VAL A 326 -21.70 12.01 -10.60
C VAL A 326 -21.93 13.51 -10.43
N THR A 327 -20.85 14.28 -10.51
CA THR A 327 -20.95 15.73 -10.76
C THR A 327 -20.43 16.00 -12.18
N GLU A 328 -21.22 16.74 -12.96
CA GLU A 328 -20.92 17.05 -14.35
C GLU A 328 -21.14 18.52 -14.67
N ILE A 329 -20.55 18.99 -15.76
CA ILE A 329 -20.99 20.22 -16.45
C ILE A 329 -21.76 19.75 -17.69
N PRO A 330 -23.09 19.99 -17.78
CA PRO A 330 -23.90 19.52 -18.90
C PRO A 330 -23.43 20.07 -20.24
N ALA A 331 -23.76 19.38 -21.34
CA ALA A 331 -23.44 19.86 -22.68
C ALA A 331 -23.99 21.28 -22.92
N GLY A 332 -23.12 22.21 -23.33
CA GLY A 332 -23.46 23.63 -23.50
C GLY A 332 -23.59 24.43 -22.20
N GLY A 333 -23.45 23.79 -21.04
CA GLY A 333 -23.45 24.43 -19.73
C GLY A 333 -22.07 24.94 -19.31
N THR A 334 -22.05 25.75 -18.26
CA THR A 334 -20.82 26.32 -17.66
C THR A 334 -20.70 26.05 -16.17
N ALA A 335 -21.75 25.51 -15.54
CA ALA A 335 -21.82 25.29 -14.10
C ALA A 335 -21.95 23.80 -13.77
N PRO A 336 -21.30 23.30 -12.69
CA PRO A 336 -21.45 21.93 -12.24
C PRO A 336 -22.84 21.63 -11.67
N VAL A 337 -23.37 20.45 -11.99
CA VAL A 337 -24.62 19.88 -11.46
C VAL A 337 -24.37 18.46 -10.97
N ASP A 338 -25.05 18.09 -9.89
CA ASP A 338 -25.00 16.72 -9.37
C ASP A 338 -26.13 15.89 -10.00
N ARG A 339 -25.82 14.64 -10.35
CA ARG A 339 -26.75 13.68 -10.99
C ARG A 339 -26.71 12.38 -10.21
N THR A 340 -27.87 11.82 -9.92
CA THR A 340 -27.98 10.54 -9.21
C THR A 340 -28.05 9.35 -10.15
N ASP A 341 -28.30 9.60 -11.45
CA ASP A 341 -28.57 8.60 -12.49
C ASP A 341 -27.43 8.48 -13.51
N GLY A 342 -26.24 8.94 -13.16
CA GLY A 342 -25.07 8.99 -14.04
C GLY A 342 -25.02 10.23 -14.94
N PRO A 343 -24.02 10.29 -15.84
CA PRO A 343 -23.75 11.46 -16.65
C PRO A 343 -24.72 11.60 -17.83
N THR A 344 -25.03 12.84 -18.21
CA THR A 344 -25.80 13.14 -19.42
C THR A 344 -24.92 13.09 -20.69
N PRO A 345 -25.48 12.75 -21.87
CA PRO A 345 -24.70 12.69 -23.10
C PRO A 345 -23.99 14.01 -23.42
N GLY A 346 -22.67 13.93 -23.65
CA GLY A 346 -21.84 15.08 -24.01
C GLY A 346 -21.46 16.00 -22.84
N SER A 347 -21.79 15.63 -21.59
CA SER A 347 -21.34 16.36 -20.41
C SER A 347 -19.84 16.22 -20.17
N ARG A 348 -19.29 17.15 -19.40
CA ARG A 348 -17.90 17.15 -18.94
C ARG A 348 -17.81 16.72 -17.49
N ALA A 349 -16.78 15.97 -17.15
CA ALA A 349 -16.60 15.46 -15.81
C ALA A 349 -16.14 16.53 -14.83
N VAL A 350 -16.74 16.51 -13.65
CA VAL A 350 -16.22 17.20 -12.45
C VAL A 350 -15.80 16.14 -11.45
N ALA A 351 -16.68 15.19 -11.14
CA ALA A 351 -16.43 14.07 -10.23
C ALA A 351 -17.17 12.81 -10.69
N GLY A 352 -16.54 11.64 -10.55
CA GLY A 352 -17.23 10.35 -10.63
C GLY A 352 -17.87 9.97 -9.30
N GLY A 353 -18.35 8.73 -9.19
CA GLY A 353 -18.95 8.24 -7.94
C GLY A 353 -17.96 8.26 -6.76
N GLY A 354 -16.67 8.11 -7.05
CA GLY A 354 -15.59 8.28 -6.06
C GLY A 354 -15.20 9.73 -5.73
N GLY A 355 -15.94 10.72 -6.19
CA GLY A 355 -15.63 12.14 -6.03
C GLY A 355 -14.60 12.67 -7.04
N GLY A 356 -13.91 13.75 -6.68
CA GLY A 356 -12.88 14.42 -7.51
C GLY A 356 -11.43 14.19 -7.05
N TYR A 357 -11.21 13.23 -6.15
CA TYR A 357 -9.92 12.96 -5.49
C TYR A 357 -9.19 11.75 -6.12
N LEU A 358 -8.12 11.27 -5.47
CA LEU A 358 -7.26 10.18 -5.99
C LEU A 358 -7.96 8.83 -6.15
N SER A 359 -9.03 8.55 -5.40
CA SER A 359 -9.85 7.33 -5.57
C SER A 359 -10.53 7.31 -6.93
N ASN A 360 -11.18 8.42 -7.32
CA ASN A 360 -11.72 8.60 -8.65
C ASN A 360 -10.63 8.54 -9.73
N GLU A 361 -9.48 9.19 -9.50
CA GLU A 361 -8.41 9.21 -10.48
C GLU A 361 -7.82 7.81 -10.74
N VAL A 362 -7.61 6.98 -9.72
CA VAL A 362 -7.14 5.60 -9.92
C VAL A 362 -8.17 4.77 -10.68
N ALA A 363 -9.46 4.97 -10.37
CA ALA A 363 -10.56 4.30 -11.06
C ALA A 363 -10.56 4.66 -12.55
N TYR A 364 -10.43 5.96 -12.87
CA TYR A 364 -10.42 6.45 -14.24
C TYR A 364 -9.17 6.00 -15.00
N ARG A 365 -7.96 6.21 -14.46
CA ARG A 365 -6.70 5.85 -15.14
C ARG A 365 -6.61 4.36 -15.44
N SER A 366 -6.93 3.51 -14.46
CA SER A 366 -6.89 2.06 -14.63
C SER A 366 -7.92 1.56 -15.65
N ASN A 367 -9.15 2.09 -15.64
CA ASN A 367 -10.18 1.68 -16.58
C ASN A 367 -10.03 2.28 -17.98
N ARG A 368 -9.45 3.48 -18.12
CA ARG A 368 -9.04 4.02 -19.43
C ARG A 368 -8.00 3.11 -20.06
N LEU A 369 -6.95 2.78 -19.30
CA LEU A 369 -5.90 1.87 -19.75
C LEU A 369 -6.44 0.48 -20.08
N ARG A 370 -7.38 -0.03 -19.28
CA ARG A 370 -8.11 -1.29 -19.55
C ARG A 370 -8.87 -1.23 -20.87
N SER A 371 -9.62 -0.15 -21.13
CA SER A 371 -10.34 0.00 -22.40
C SER A 371 -9.41 0.02 -23.61
N GLU A 372 -8.17 0.49 -23.46
CA GLU A 372 -7.17 0.50 -24.54
C GLU A 372 -6.49 -0.86 -24.73
N LEU A 373 -6.08 -1.52 -23.65
CA LEU A 373 -5.23 -2.73 -23.71
C LEU A 373 -6.02 -4.05 -23.63
N ALA A 374 -7.16 -4.05 -22.94
CA ALA A 374 -7.96 -5.25 -22.66
C ALA A 374 -9.47 -4.89 -22.51
N PRO A 375 -10.13 -4.40 -23.58
CA PRO A 375 -11.50 -3.86 -23.49
C PRO A 375 -12.55 -4.85 -22.97
N HIS A 376 -12.33 -6.15 -23.14
CA HIS A 376 -13.22 -7.22 -22.68
C HIS A 376 -13.01 -7.63 -21.21
N LEU A 377 -11.91 -7.21 -20.59
CA LEU A 377 -11.61 -7.52 -19.19
C LEU A 377 -12.53 -6.71 -18.28
N PRO A 378 -13.25 -7.32 -17.31
CA PRO A 378 -14.05 -6.58 -16.34
C PRO A 378 -13.18 -5.70 -15.43
N GLY A 379 -13.57 -4.45 -15.29
CA GLY A 379 -12.89 -3.45 -14.48
C GLY A 379 -13.86 -2.47 -13.82
N GLY A 380 -13.52 -2.02 -12.62
CA GLY A 380 -14.33 -1.09 -11.84
C GLY A 380 -13.64 -0.66 -10.55
N HIS A 381 -14.40 0.04 -9.71
CA HIS A 381 -13.90 0.64 -8.48
C HIS A 381 -14.82 0.35 -7.30
N LEU A 382 -14.23 -0.07 -6.18
CA LEU A 382 -14.92 -0.36 -4.93
C LEU A 382 -14.45 0.61 -3.85
N HIS A 383 -15.38 1.31 -3.22
CA HIS A 383 -15.13 1.94 -1.94
C HIS A 383 -15.53 1.03 -0.79
N THR A 384 -14.68 0.97 0.23
CA THR A 384 -14.95 0.34 1.51
C THR A 384 -15.60 1.31 2.49
N PRO A 385 -16.18 0.81 3.59
CA PRO A 385 -16.54 1.64 4.72
C PRO A 385 -15.34 2.41 5.27
N VAL A 386 -15.61 3.57 5.89
CA VAL A 386 -14.63 4.25 6.75
C VAL A 386 -14.26 3.33 7.91
N LEU A 387 -12.96 3.13 8.13
CA LEU A 387 -12.47 2.36 9.27
C LEU A 387 -12.61 3.17 10.57
N THR A 388 -13.30 2.59 11.56
CA THR A 388 -13.59 3.17 12.88
C THR A 388 -13.08 2.28 14.01
N GLY A 389 -13.22 2.72 15.27
CA GLY A 389 -12.89 1.91 16.45
C GLY A 389 -11.52 2.21 17.08
N LEU A 390 -10.82 3.26 16.63
CA LEU A 390 -9.59 3.72 17.29
C LEU A 390 -9.86 4.04 18.77
N PRO A 391 -8.97 3.64 19.70
CA PRO A 391 -9.14 3.94 21.12
C PRO A 391 -9.21 5.45 21.39
N ALA A 392 -10.01 5.83 22.39
CA ALA A 392 -10.13 7.20 22.85
C ALA A 392 -8.81 7.78 23.42
N ASP A 393 -7.97 6.96 24.06
CA ASP A 393 -6.62 7.39 24.48
C ASP A 393 -5.73 7.54 23.24
N PRO A 394 -5.28 8.78 22.88
CA PRO A 394 -4.48 9.04 21.68
C PRO A 394 -3.09 8.38 21.69
N ARG A 395 -2.65 7.86 22.85
CA ARG A 395 -1.39 7.10 22.99
C ARG A 395 -1.55 5.63 22.65
N GLN A 396 -2.77 5.10 22.69
CA GLN A 396 -3.04 3.73 22.27
C GLN A 396 -3.17 3.69 20.75
N LEU A 397 -2.30 2.91 20.10
CA LEU A 397 -2.23 2.84 18.63
C LEU A 397 -3.38 2.02 18.01
N THR A 398 -3.91 1.06 18.75
CA THR A 398 -4.90 0.09 18.28
C THR A 398 -5.73 -0.42 19.46
N GLY A 399 -6.86 -1.07 19.18
CA GLY A 399 -7.71 -1.72 20.16
C GLY A 399 -8.64 -2.74 19.51
N PRO A 400 -9.34 -3.57 20.30
CA PRO A 400 -10.12 -4.70 19.77
C PRO A 400 -11.19 -4.30 18.76
N GLU A 401 -11.85 -3.15 18.95
CA GLU A 401 -12.89 -2.67 18.03
C GLU A 401 -12.30 -2.26 16.67
N PHE A 402 -11.21 -1.49 16.67
CA PHE A 402 -10.46 -1.13 15.46
C PHE A 402 -10.05 -2.37 14.66
N GLU A 403 -9.46 -3.35 15.35
CA GLU A 403 -8.96 -4.59 14.73
C GLU A 403 -10.09 -5.46 14.20
N ALA A 404 -11.22 -5.53 14.92
CA ALA A 404 -12.41 -6.24 14.46
C ALA A 404 -13.01 -5.58 13.21
N ASN A 405 -13.12 -4.24 13.18
CA ASN A 405 -13.64 -3.51 12.04
C ASN A 405 -12.73 -3.63 10.81
N GLU A 406 -11.41 -3.54 10.98
CA GLU A 406 -10.45 -3.74 9.89
C GLU A 406 -10.56 -5.14 9.28
N SER A 407 -10.64 -6.16 10.15
CA SER A 407 -10.82 -7.55 9.75
C SER A 407 -12.15 -7.77 9.00
N ALA A 408 -13.25 -7.21 9.51
CA ALA A 408 -14.57 -7.30 8.89
C ALA A 408 -14.59 -6.67 7.50
N ILE A 409 -14.06 -5.44 7.37
CA ILE A 409 -13.98 -4.76 6.07
C ILE A 409 -13.12 -5.56 5.09
N THR A 410 -11.97 -6.09 5.52
CA THR A 410 -11.09 -6.87 4.64
C THR A 410 -11.74 -8.18 4.19
N ALA A 411 -12.43 -8.87 5.10
CA ALA A 411 -13.18 -10.09 4.77
C ALA A 411 -14.28 -9.80 3.74
N GLU A 412 -14.96 -8.66 3.86
CA GLU A 412 -16.01 -8.27 2.95
C GLU A 412 -15.47 -7.80 1.58
N VAL A 413 -14.33 -7.10 1.54
CA VAL A 413 -13.60 -6.84 0.28
C VAL A 413 -13.33 -8.15 -0.46
N ARG A 414 -12.87 -9.18 0.26
CA ARG A 414 -12.64 -10.51 -0.32
C ARG A 414 -13.94 -11.10 -0.89
N ALA A 415 -15.03 -11.08 -0.14
CA ALA A 415 -16.32 -11.60 -0.59
C ALA A 415 -16.80 -10.88 -1.86
N VAL A 416 -16.70 -9.55 -1.90
CA VAL A 416 -17.01 -8.76 -3.10
C VAL A 416 -16.18 -9.20 -4.30
N LEU A 417 -14.87 -9.42 -4.13
CA LEU A 417 -13.99 -9.90 -5.20
C LEU A 417 -14.33 -11.33 -5.66
N GLU A 418 -14.74 -12.21 -4.75
CA GLU A 418 -15.17 -13.59 -5.06
C GLU A 418 -16.40 -13.61 -5.97
N HIS A 419 -17.33 -12.64 -5.82
CA HIS A 419 -18.47 -12.45 -6.72
C HIS A 419 -18.11 -11.67 -7.98
N ALA A 420 -17.32 -10.60 -7.87
CA ALA A 420 -16.95 -9.75 -9.00
C ALA A 420 -16.13 -10.49 -10.07
N ALA A 421 -15.37 -11.52 -9.66
CA ALA A 421 -14.53 -12.30 -10.56
C ALA A 421 -15.14 -13.62 -11.05
N ALA A 422 -16.30 -14.03 -10.52
CA ALA A 422 -17.01 -15.22 -10.98
C ALA A 422 -17.33 -15.12 -12.48
N ARG A 423 -17.30 -16.26 -13.19
CA ARG A 423 -17.76 -16.33 -14.58
C ARG A 423 -19.29 -16.24 -14.59
N ARG A 424 -19.81 -15.53 -15.59
CA ARG A 424 -21.24 -15.54 -15.90
C ARG A 424 -21.60 -16.77 -16.72
#